data_AF-A0A1Y1QX17-F1
#
_entry.id   AF-A0A1Y1QX17-F1
#
_cell.length_a   1.000
_cell.length_b   1.000
_cell.length_c   1.000
_cell.angle_alpha   90.00
_cell.angle_beta   90.00
_cell.angle_gamma   90.00
#
_symmetry.space_group_name_H-M   'P 1'
#
loop_
_entity.id
_entity.type
_entity.pdbx_description
1 polymer ?
#
loop_
_entity_poly.entity_id
_entity_poly.type
_entity_poly.pdbx_seq_one_letter_code
_entity_poly.pdbx_strand_id
1 'polypeptide(L)'
;FHPLDQAEIRLIADIQLNNLRKRLAARDLGIHISDAALDLLAEAGFDPVYGARPLKRAIQQQVENPLAQQILGGKFMPGDTIAVGVEEGRLTFMALVEATEA
;
A
#
# COMPACT_ATOMS: atom_id res chain seq x y z
N PHE A 1 6.21 25.79 -12.14
CA PHE A 1 5.83 24.52 -11.51
C PHE A 1 6.96 24.15 -10.58
N HIS A 2 6.70 24.06 -9.27
CA HIS A 2 7.66 23.48 -8.34
C HIS A 2 7.64 21.95 -8.52
N PRO A 3 8.79 21.27 -8.52
CA PRO A 3 8.79 19.81 -8.43
C PRO A 3 8.04 19.41 -7.16
N LEU A 4 7.20 18.37 -7.27
CA LEU A 4 6.44 17.86 -6.13
C LEU A 4 7.41 17.48 -5.02
N ASP A 5 7.14 17.91 -3.79
CA ASP A 5 7.90 17.43 -2.65
C ASP A 5 7.49 16.00 -2.28
N GLN A 6 8.35 15.30 -1.52
CA GLN A 6 8.11 13.91 -1.14
C GLN A 6 6.81 13.73 -0.33
N ALA A 7 6.41 14.75 0.44
CA ALA A 7 5.18 14.73 1.23
C ALA A 7 3.93 14.84 0.34
N GLU A 8 3.97 15.65 -0.71
CA GLU A 8 2.90 15.75 -1.72
C GLU A 8 2.74 14.42 -2.46
N ILE A 9 3.83 13.76 -2.81
CA ILE A 9 3.78 12.44 -3.46
C ILE A 9 3.21 11.39 -2.51
N ARG A 10 3.57 11.45 -1.22
CA ARG A 10 3.00 10.60 -0.18
C ARG A 10 1.47 10.77 -0.07
N LEU A 11 0.99 12.01 -0.07
CA LEU A 11 -0.45 12.32 -0.07
C LEU A 11 -1.14 11.77 -1.32
N ILE A 12 -0.52 11.95 -2.49
CA ILE A 12 -1.08 11.41 -3.74
C ILE A 12 -1.11 9.87 -3.70
N ALA A 13 -0.09 9.23 -3.14
CA ALA A 13 -0.04 7.78 -2.99
C ALA A 13 -1.19 7.28 -2.12
N ASP A 14 -1.40 7.89 -0.95
CA ASP A 14 -2.48 7.52 -0.04
C ASP A 14 -3.87 7.74 -0.67
N ILE A 15 -4.05 8.84 -1.41
CA ILE A 15 -5.29 9.09 -2.18
C ILE A 15 -5.54 7.99 -3.20
N GLN A 16 -4.51 7.56 -3.94
CA GLN A 16 -4.65 6.48 -4.92
C GLN A 16 -4.98 5.13 -4.27
N LEU A 17 -4.47 4.88 -3.07
CA LEU A 17 -4.72 3.69 -2.28
C LEU A 17 -6.15 3.64 -1.72
N ASN A 18 -6.88 4.76 -1.65
CA ASN A 18 -8.28 4.76 -1.18
C ASN A 18 -9.20 3.83 -1.98
N ASN A 19 -8.97 3.68 -3.28
CA ASN A 19 -9.76 2.75 -4.08
C ASN A 19 -9.47 1.30 -3.71
N LEU A 20 -8.22 0.96 -3.38
CA LEU A 20 -7.85 -0.34 -2.85
C LEU A 20 -8.51 -0.57 -1.48
N ARG A 21 -8.42 0.40 -0.56
CA ARG A 21 -9.05 0.35 0.77
C ARG A 21 -10.54 0.01 0.67
N LYS A 22 -11.27 0.69 -0.23
CA LYS A 22 -12.70 0.43 -0.48
C LYS A 22 -12.97 -0.98 -1.00
N ARG A 23 -12.15 -1.48 -1.92
CA ARG A 23 -12.31 -2.85 -2.46
C ARG A 23 -12.03 -3.93 -1.42
N LEU A 24 -11.05 -3.71 -0.53
CA LEU A 24 -10.75 -4.61 0.58
C LEU A 24 -11.87 -4.58 1.63
N ALA A 25 -12.37 -3.39 1.98
CA ALA A 25 -13.48 -3.25 2.92
C ALA A 25 -14.76 -3.97 2.44
N ALA A 26 -15.04 -3.98 1.13
CA ALA A 26 -16.16 -4.74 0.57
C ALA A 26 -16.01 -6.28 0.73
N ARG A 27 -14.83 -6.76 1.12
CA ARG A 27 -14.51 -8.16 1.42
C ARG A 27 -14.24 -8.38 2.92
N ASP A 28 -14.62 -7.43 3.76
CA ASP A 28 -14.37 -7.43 5.20
C ASP A 28 -12.86 -7.47 5.54
N LEU A 29 -12.02 -6.85 4.71
CA LEU A 29 -10.58 -6.76 4.92
C LEU A 29 -10.16 -5.31 5.19
N GLY A 30 -9.39 -5.11 6.25
CA GLY A 30 -8.71 -3.86 6.56
C GLY A 30 -7.34 -3.77 5.88
N ILE A 31 -6.83 -2.56 5.69
CA ILE A 31 -5.44 -2.34 5.29
C ILE A 31 -4.87 -1.11 6.00
N HIS A 32 -3.69 -1.29 6.58
CA HIS A 32 -2.90 -0.24 7.22
C HIS A 32 -1.54 -0.16 6.53
N ILE A 33 -1.15 1.02 6.05
CA ILE A 33 0.07 1.21 5.27
C ILE A 33 0.98 2.10 6.10
N SER A 34 2.17 1.60 6.42
CA SER A 34 3.15 2.36 7.20
C SER A 34 3.71 3.55 6.41
N ASP A 35 4.19 4.57 7.12
CA ASP A 35 4.86 5.71 6.50
C ASP A 35 6.06 5.28 5.65
N ALA A 36 6.84 4.32 6.13
CA ALA A 36 7.97 3.76 5.38
C ALA A 36 7.53 3.12 4.05
N ALA A 37 6.39 2.43 4.03
CA ALA A 37 5.84 1.84 2.80
C ALA A 37 5.35 2.94 1.84
N LEU A 38 4.76 4.01 2.34
CA LEU A 38 4.37 5.15 1.53
C LEU A 38 5.59 5.88 0.95
N ASP A 39 6.68 5.99 1.71
CA ASP A 39 7.94 6.59 1.24
C ASP A 39 8.57 5.77 0.13
N LEU A 40 8.65 4.44 0.30
CA LEU A 40 9.16 3.55 -0.73
C LEU A 40 8.32 3.63 -2.02
N LEU A 41 6.99 3.73 -1.90
CA LEU A 41 6.10 3.91 -3.04
C LEU A 41 6.28 5.28 -3.70
N ALA A 42 6.47 6.33 -2.91
CA ALA A 42 6.71 7.68 -3.42
C ALA A 42 8.02 7.74 -4.21
N GLU A 43 9.10 7.16 -3.68
CA GLU A 43 10.39 7.06 -4.36
C GLU A 43 10.30 6.27 -5.67
N ALA A 44 9.63 5.11 -5.66
CA ALA A 44 9.46 4.30 -6.86
C ALA A 44 8.47 4.91 -7.88
N GLY A 45 7.58 5.78 -7.42
CA GLY A 45 6.51 6.39 -8.20
C GLY A 45 6.81 7.78 -8.73
N PHE A 46 7.95 8.37 -8.34
CA PHE A 46 8.37 9.70 -8.73
C PHE A 46 9.38 9.65 -9.87
N ASP A 47 9.15 10.51 -10.86
CA ASP A 47 10.10 10.76 -11.94
C ASP A 47 10.28 12.27 -12.10
N PRO A 48 11.52 12.81 -12.16
CA PRO A 48 11.76 14.25 -12.29
C PRO A 48 11.14 14.89 -13.55
N VAL A 49 10.96 14.10 -14.62
CA VAL A 49 10.38 14.54 -15.89
C VAL A 49 8.87 14.32 -15.91
N TYR A 50 8.39 13.21 -15.35
CA TYR A 50 6.99 12.79 -15.44
C TYR A 50 6.16 13.01 -14.16
N GLY A 51 6.76 13.50 -13.08
CA GLY A 51 6.13 13.69 -11.77
C GLY A 51 5.62 12.38 -11.19
N ALA A 52 4.47 12.41 -10.51
CA ALA A 52 3.84 11.23 -9.89
C ALA A 52 3.10 10.31 -10.88
N ARG A 53 3.26 10.46 -12.20
CA ARG A 53 2.59 9.59 -13.19
C ARG A 53 2.94 8.10 -13.03
N PRO A 54 4.21 7.71 -12.76
CA PRO A 54 4.57 6.32 -12.50
C PRO A 54 3.96 5.74 -11.22
N LEU A 55 3.56 6.58 -10.26
CA LEU A 55 3.07 6.16 -8.94
C LEU A 55 1.90 5.19 -9.01
N LYS A 56 0.95 5.41 -9.92
CA LYS A 56 -0.18 4.50 -10.12
C LYS A 56 0.29 3.09 -10.48
N ARG A 57 1.30 3.00 -11.35
CA ARG A 57 1.88 1.72 -11.78
C ARG A 57 2.68 1.08 -10.64
N ALA A 58 3.41 1.87 -9.86
CA ALA A 58 4.15 1.39 -8.70
C ALA A 58 3.21 0.78 -7.65
N ILE A 59 2.14 1.48 -7.29
CA ILE A 59 1.10 0.98 -6.38
C ILE A 59 0.49 -0.32 -6.91
N GLN A 60 0.13 -0.36 -8.20
CA GLN A 60 -0.47 -1.56 -8.78
C GLN A 60 0.47 -2.76 -8.72
N GLN A 61 1.74 -2.59 -9.10
CA GLN A 61 2.71 -3.69 -9.16
C GLN A 61 3.21 -4.13 -7.78
N GLN A 62 3.42 -3.20 -6.86
CA GLN A 62 4.03 -3.49 -5.57
C GLN A 62 3.01 -3.75 -4.46
N VAL A 63 1.78 -3.23 -4.57
CA VAL A 63 0.74 -3.36 -3.54
C VAL A 63 -0.44 -4.18 -4.05
N GLU A 64 -1.12 -3.74 -5.11
CA GLU A 64 -2.40 -4.35 -5.51
C GLU A 64 -2.20 -5.79 -6.02
N ASN A 65 -1.23 -6.03 -6.90
CA ASN A 65 -0.99 -7.35 -7.47
C ASN A 65 -0.57 -8.38 -6.40
N PRO A 66 0.42 -8.10 -5.52
CA PRO A 66 0.82 -9.05 -4.47
C PRO A 66 -0.28 -9.30 -3.44
N LEU A 67 -1.08 -8.29 -3.10
CA LEU A 67 -2.22 -8.48 -2.20
C LEU A 67 -3.30 -9.35 -2.84
N ALA A 68 -3.64 -9.11 -4.10
CA ALA A 68 -4.62 -9.93 -4.80
C ALA A 68 -4.20 -11.41 -4.82
N GLN A 69 -2.92 -11.69 -5.10
CA GLN A 69 -2.38 -13.05 -5.07
C GLN A 69 -2.46 -13.69 -3.68
N GLN A 70 -2.08 -12.94 -2.63
CA GLN A 70 -2.12 -13.46 -1.25
C GLN A 70 -3.55 -13.70 -0.74
N ILE A 71 -4.49 -12.83 -1.10
CA ILE A 71 -5.92 -13.01 -0.78
C ILE A 71 -6.48 -14.23 -1.52
N LEU A 72 -6.19 -14.37 -2.81
CA LEU A 72 -6.61 -15.55 -3.59
C LEU A 72 -5.97 -16.85 -3.07
N GLY A 73 -4.75 -16.77 -2.53
CA GLY A 73 -4.06 -17.87 -1.88
C GLY A 73 -4.57 -18.20 -0.46
N GLY A 74 -5.55 -17.45 0.06
CA GLY A 74 -6.12 -17.67 1.39
C GLY A 74 -5.24 -17.22 2.56
N LYS A 75 -4.22 -16.39 2.32
CA LYS A 75 -3.34 -15.87 3.38
C LYS A 75 -4.03 -14.82 4.27
N PHE A 76 -5.02 -14.13 3.72
CA PHE A 76 -5.82 -13.12 4.42
C PHE A 76 -7.30 -13.47 4.31
N MET A 77 -7.99 -13.45 5.44
CA MET A 77 -9.37 -13.89 5.60
C MET A 77 -10.26 -12.71 6.01
N PRO A 78 -11.59 -12.77 5.75
CA PRO A 78 -12.54 -11.79 6.27
C PRO A 78 -12.35 -11.55 7.77
N GLY A 79 -12.30 -10.29 8.17
CA GLY A 79 -11.97 -9.80 9.51
C GLY A 79 -10.51 -9.34 9.69
N ASP A 80 -9.58 -9.77 8.83
CA ASP A 80 -8.17 -9.41 8.96
C ASP A 80 -7.91 -7.93 8.63
N THR A 81 -6.97 -7.33 9.36
CA THR A 81 -6.35 -6.07 8.94
C THR A 81 -4.93 -6.33 8.42
N ILE A 82 -4.69 -6.00 7.16
CA ILE A 82 -3.39 -6.21 6.51
C ILE A 82 -2.47 -5.02 6.79
N ALA A 83 -1.39 -5.23 7.53
CA ALA A 83 -0.31 -4.26 7.70
C ALA A 83 0.68 -4.36 6.53
N VAL A 84 0.93 -3.22 5.89
CA VAL A 84 1.93 -3.05 4.83
C VAL A 84 3.15 -2.35 5.41
N GLY A 85 4.25 -3.09 5.47
CA GLY A 85 5.55 -2.66 5.99
C GLY A 85 6.61 -2.57 4.90
N VAL A 86 7.84 -2.29 5.33
CA VAL A 86 9.05 -2.37 4.49
C VAL A 86 10.07 -3.23 5.20
N GLU A 87 10.65 -4.18 4.48
CA GLU A 87 11.78 -4.99 4.94
C GLU A 87 12.76 -5.15 3.77
N GLU A 88 14.05 -4.89 4.00
CA GLU A 88 15.10 -4.95 2.97
C GLU A 88 14.77 -4.17 1.68
N GLY A 89 14.10 -3.01 1.82
CA GLY A 89 13.70 -2.17 0.68
C GLY A 89 12.57 -2.76 -0.17
N ARG A 90 11.82 -3.73 0.36
CA ARG A 90 10.66 -4.34 -0.30
C ARG A 90 9.42 -4.22 0.57
N LEU A 91 8.26 -4.11 -0.06
CA LEU A 91 6.98 -4.12 0.66
C LEU A 91 6.68 -5.51 1.24
N THR A 92 6.28 -5.53 2.50
CA THR A 92 5.86 -6.73 3.22
C THR A 92 4.41 -6.63 3.65
N PHE A 93 3.75 -7.79 3.77
CA PHE A 93 2.33 -7.89 4.09
C PHE A 93 2.11 -8.90 5.21
N MET A 94 1.53 -8.42 6.31
CA MET A 94 1.27 -9.20 7.52
C MET A 94 -0.16 -8.97 8.00
N ALA A 95 -0.80 -10.00 8.54
CA ALA A 95 -2.07 -9.82 9.23
C ALA A 95 -1.79 -9.27 10.63
N LEU A 96 -2.48 -8.20 11.02
CA LEU A 96 -2.52 -7.76 12.41
C LEU A 96 -3.40 -8.74 13.17
N VAL A 97 -2.78 -9.63 13.93
CA VAL A 97 -3.47 -10.45 14.89
C VAL A 97 -3.72 -9.55 16.10
N GLU A 98 -4.99 -9.23 16.40
CA GLU A 98 -5.31 -8.74 17.73
C GLU A 98 -4.83 -9.82 18.72
N ALA A 99 -3.83 -9.47 19.53
CA ALA A 99 -3.45 -10.31 20.65
C ALA A 99 -4.72 -10.45 21.51
N THR A 100 -5.40 -11.57 21.38
CA THR A 100 -6.47 -11.94 22.28
C THR A 100 -5.76 -12.15 23.62
N GLU A 101 -5.78 -11.12 24.47
CA GLU A 101 -5.38 -11.26 25.87
C GLU A 101 -6.21 -12.40 26.46
N ALA A 102 -5.48 -13.42 26.91
CA ALA A 102 -6.00 -14.59 27.62
C ALA A 102 -6.46 -14.22 29.04
#